data_AF-A0A9E2Y794-F1
#
_entry.id   AF-A0A9E2Y794-F1
#
_cell.length_a   1.000
_cell.length_b   1.000
_cell.length_c   1.000
_cell.angle_alpha   90.00
_cell.angle_beta   90.00
_cell.angle_gamma   90.00
#
_symmetry.space_group_name_H-M   'P 1'
#
loop_
_entity.id
_entity.type
_entity.pdbx_description
1 polymer ?
#
loop_
_entity_poly.entity_id
_entity_poly.type
_entity_poly.pdbx_seq_one_letter_code
_entity_poly.pdbx_strand_id
1 'polypeptide(L)'
;MAFELEIDAPLPHAVIVIGEATLVSGTAAGLLGAEPVMVDSVTVEIAGGPPVAAELTLGNTRIFKANVLVPGPPGPKTVTVTAHYDSGRPPQAKSVTAMATTGALSGCWSSDDGMLFFLNQSGNTLWGVGLDQGPGLQGQGLSVTTVFTAALHPVIAQSKVVGIPTTIHTPPGTLGIPGAWTDVPRGTRSLSGTLSLEPGIDSSGVAVLNVISQTGGFTATKLTRTAYAPAPQTGIQALFQLINKNTSDDETLASEGGLLNLPNLTAYKDPVVAFGSLAGTNGAPMVVNRVPIQGVTYADFISTQNGGNFDGDVTADLTLDAGWLDPNFWTQGWQPGVNPQDFQAKVNASSGNLHLELIMFGRDASYSEPENYNNPALLPGWQEMNGDSVLINGRPLNGALQMGPDPGHPPPPLAVTAIGGHPIGANDSVRVTGALVLDCGHTSDVGTFFDRCQASNAGYANQEIHPVYAIDIIIATSQENLTGVWGDNFGMTYYVSQLGDNIWWFGMGPFRNGNFAQVFAGVTTDGTIEGSWQDVPLAAGVSGEPLRLSVDSGKMLLTPISSASLGNRRWRKLYDTPVPSVPR
;
A
#
# COMPACT_ATOMS: atom_id res chain seq x y z
N MET A 1 -53.42 -24.53 7.10
CA MET A 1 -52.39 -23.67 6.49
C MET A 1 -51.50 -23.16 7.60
N ALA A 2 -50.20 -23.22 7.42
CA ALA A 2 -49.20 -23.14 8.48
C ALA A 2 -48.78 -21.69 8.75
N PHE A 3 -48.42 -21.41 10.01
CA PHE A 3 -47.64 -20.23 10.38
C PHE A 3 -46.26 -20.35 9.74
N GLU A 4 -45.72 -19.23 9.27
CA GLU A 4 -44.45 -19.20 8.55
C GLU A 4 -43.49 -18.27 9.29
N LEU A 5 -42.41 -18.86 9.79
CA LEU A 5 -41.27 -18.14 10.36
C LEU A 5 -40.06 -18.50 9.50
N GLU A 6 -39.44 -17.48 8.91
CA GLU A 6 -38.26 -17.60 8.06
C GLU A 6 -37.13 -16.72 8.59
N ILE A 7 -35.90 -17.23 8.50
CA ILE A 7 -34.68 -16.51 8.89
C ILE A 7 -33.92 -16.23 7.60
N ASP A 8 -33.80 -14.96 7.23
CA ASP A 8 -33.10 -14.49 6.04
C ASP A 8 -31.61 -14.25 6.33
N ALA A 9 -31.28 -13.86 7.56
CA ALA A 9 -29.91 -13.68 8.03
C ALA A 9 -29.79 -14.01 9.53
N PRO A 10 -28.66 -14.57 9.99
CA PRO A 10 -27.63 -15.20 9.17
C PRO A 10 -28.19 -16.42 8.43
N LEU A 11 -27.66 -16.71 7.25
CA LEU A 11 -27.96 -17.97 6.57
C LEU A 11 -27.42 -19.15 7.40
N PRO A 12 -27.99 -20.35 7.26
CA PRO A 12 -27.39 -21.55 7.82
C PRO A 12 -25.89 -21.63 7.47
N HIS A 13 -25.08 -21.78 8.50
CA HIS A 13 -23.62 -21.89 8.50
C HIS A 13 -22.84 -20.62 8.16
N ALA A 14 -23.48 -19.44 8.17
CA ALA A 14 -22.76 -18.17 8.01
C ALA A 14 -21.72 -17.95 9.14
N VAL A 15 -20.64 -17.21 8.83
CA VAL A 15 -19.64 -16.82 9.83
C VAL A 15 -20.11 -15.59 10.59
N ILE A 16 -20.03 -15.63 11.91
CA ILE A 16 -20.37 -14.54 12.82
C ILE A 16 -19.19 -14.27 13.75
N VAL A 17 -18.91 -13.02 14.12
CA VAL A 17 -17.68 -12.66 14.83
C VAL A 17 -17.95 -12.49 16.32
N ILE A 18 -17.22 -13.24 17.16
CA ILE A 18 -17.32 -13.17 18.62
C ILE A 18 -16.97 -11.78 19.10
N GLY A 19 -17.82 -11.23 19.97
CA GLY A 19 -17.67 -9.88 20.52
C GLY A 19 -18.23 -8.78 19.62
N GLU A 20 -18.74 -9.11 18.43
CA GLU A 20 -19.40 -8.16 17.52
C GLU A 20 -20.90 -8.44 17.43
N ALA A 21 -21.66 -7.42 17.01
CA ALA A 21 -23.08 -7.57 16.75
C ALA A 21 -23.32 -8.13 15.34
N THR A 22 -24.11 -9.20 15.23
CA THR A 22 -24.55 -9.78 13.97
C THR A 22 -26.01 -9.39 13.70
N LEU A 23 -26.32 -8.96 12.47
CA LEU A 23 -27.69 -8.75 12.04
C LEU A 23 -28.40 -10.11 11.91
N VAL A 24 -29.52 -10.24 12.60
CA VAL A 24 -30.48 -11.33 12.44
C VAL A 24 -31.79 -10.75 11.91
N SER A 25 -32.28 -11.29 10.80
CA SER A 25 -33.47 -10.77 10.14
C SER A 25 -34.26 -11.87 9.45
N GLY A 26 -35.53 -11.60 9.17
CA GLY A 26 -36.39 -12.54 8.47
C GLY A 26 -37.84 -12.10 8.44
N THR A 27 -38.73 -13.06 8.21
CA THR A 27 -40.17 -12.83 8.17
C THR A 27 -40.93 -13.72 9.14
N ALA A 28 -41.98 -13.18 9.73
CA ALA A 28 -42.91 -13.91 10.58
C ALA A 28 -44.35 -13.60 10.15
N ALA A 29 -45.13 -14.63 9.85
CA ALA A 29 -46.52 -14.52 9.43
C ALA A 29 -47.44 -15.41 10.28
N GLY A 30 -48.56 -14.84 10.71
CA GLY A 30 -49.67 -15.55 11.34
C GLY A 30 -50.94 -15.39 10.53
N LEU A 31 -51.57 -16.49 10.11
CA LEU A 31 -52.92 -16.46 9.55
C LEU A 31 -53.81 -17.41 10.35
N LEU A 32 -54.98 -16.91 10.80
CA LEU A 32 -56.32 -17.42 10.47
C LEU A 32 -57.37 -16.95 11.49
N GLY A 33 -58.33 -16.14 11.01
CA GLY A 33 -59.53 -15.73 11.73
C GLY A 33 -60.13 -14.43 11.18
N ALA A 34 -61.35 -14.08 11.61
CA ALA A 34 -61.98 -12.77 11.34
C ALA A 34 -61.17 -11.58 11.94
N GLU A 35 -60.17 -11.88 12.76
CA GLU A 35 -59.14 -10.97 13.21
C GLU A 35 -57.76 -11.50 12.76
N PRO A 36 -56.88 -10.64 12.22
CA PRO A 36 -55.51 -11.04 11.90
C PRO A 36 -54.80 -11.44 13.20
N VAL A 37 -54.32 -12.68 13.30
CA VAL A 37 -53.46 -13.11 14.41
C VAL A 37 -52.13 -12.40 14.23
N MET A 38 -51.85 -11.44 15.09
CA MET A 38 -50.68 -10.57 14.95
C MET A 38 -49.50 -11.21 15.68
N VAL A 39 -48.35 -11.27 14.99
CA VAL A 39 -47.06 -11.46 15.64
C VAL A 39 -46.86 -10.23 16.54
N ASP A 40 -46.89 -10.45 17.85
CA ASP A 40 -46.83 -9.43 18.89
C ASP A 40 -45.38 -8.99 19.13
N SER A 41 -44.48 -9.96 19.21
CA SER A 41 -43.04 -9.73 19.32
C SER A 41 -42.22 -10.84 18.68
N VAL A 42 -41.00 -10.51 18.27
CA VAL A 42 -39.98 -11.47 17.86
C VAL A 42 -38.76 -11.27 18.75
N THR A 43 -38.23 -12.35 19.30
CA THR A 43 -36.96 -12.36 20.03
C THR A 43 -35.93 -13.18 19.27
N VAL A 44 -34.67 -12.75 19.35
CA VAL A 44 -33.54 -13.40 18.70
C VAL A 44 -32.46 -13.71 19.73
N GLU A 45 -31.96 -14.93 19.73
CA GLU A 45 -30.90 -15.38 20.63
C GLU A 45 -29.77 -16.04 19.84
N ILE A 46 -28.52 -15.74 20.18
CA ILE A 46 -27.35 -16.52 19.74
C ILE A 46 -26.86 -17.33 20.92
N ALA A 47 -26.71 -18.65 20.73
CA ALA A 47 -26.39 -19.60 21.79
C ALA A 47 -25.21 -19.15 22.68
N GLY A 48 -25.48 -18.98 23.98
CA GLY A 48 -24.52 -18.48 24.98
C GLY A 48 -24.63 -16.99 25.28
N GLY A 49 -25.58 -16.28 24.67
CA GLY A 49 -25.87 -14.86 24.87
C GLY A 49 -27.34 -14.64 25.26
N PRO A 50 -27.72 -13.44 25.72
CA PRO A 50 -29.10 -13.15 26.09
C PRO A 50 -29.99 -12.97 24.83
N PRO A 51 -31.30 -13.27 24.92
CA PRO A 51 -32.25 -12.95 23.85
C PRO A 51 -32.42 -11.43 23.71
N VAL A 52 -32.57 -10.98 22.46
CA VAL A 52 -32.71 -9.58 22.05
C VAL A 52 -34.05 -9.42 21.33
N ALA A 53 -34.83 -8.39 21.71
CA ALA A 53 -36.07 -8.08 21.01
C ALA A 53 -35.77 -7.51 19.60
N ALA A 54 -36.48 -7.99 18.58
CA ALA A 54 -36.34 -7.52 17.22
C ALA A 54 -37.29 -6.35 16.93
N GLU A 55 -36.84 -5.42 16.09
CA GLU A 55 -37.67 -4.40 15.49
C GLU A 55 -38.61 -5.04 14.45
N LEU A 56 -39.88 -4.64 14.45
CA LEU A 56 -40.91 -5.16 13.55
C LEU A 56 -41.45 -4.06 12.63
N THR A 57 -41.47 -4.33 11.33
CA THR A 57 -42.16 -3.45 10.36
C THR A 57 -43.60 -3.91 10.13
N LEU A 58 -44.55 -2.96 10.13
CA LEU A 58 -45.99 -3.24 10.02
C LEU A 58 -46.40 -3.69 8.61
N GLY A 59 -47.11 -4.82 8.56
CA GLY A 59 -47.69 -5.45 7.36
C GLY A 59 -48.39 -6.77 7.72
N ASN A 60 -49.03 -7.44 6.75
CA ASN A 60 -49.64 -8.76 6.93
C ASN A 60 -48.59 -9.86 7.21
N THR A 61 -47.36 -9.64 6.74
CA THR A 61 -46.15 -10.36 7.14
C THR A 61 -45.28 -9.37 7.90
N ARG A 62 -44.81 -9.72 9.10
CA ARG A 62 -43.87 -8.89 9.85
C ARG A 62 -42.46 -9.18 9.38
N ILE A 63 -41.75 -8.14 8.96
CA ILE A 63 -40.30 -8.21 8.77
C ILE A 63 -39.65 -7.88 10.12
N PHE A 64 -38.80 -8.77 10.61
CA PHE A 64 -38.06 -8.56 11.85
C PHE A 64 -36.57 -8.30 11.58
N LYS A 65 -35.95 -7.47 12.42
CA LYS A 65 -34.49 -7.21 12.42
C LYS A 65 -33.98 -7.01 13.85
N ALA A 66 -32.86 -7.62 14.20
CA ALA A 66 -32.17 -7.44 15.47
C ALA A 66 -30.65 -7.48 15.26
N ASN A 67 -29.90 -6.60 15.93
CA ASN A 67 -28.44 -6.72 16.02
C ASN A 67 -28.09 -7.43 17.33
N VAL A 68 -27.48 -8.61 17.24
CA VAL A 68 -27.25 -9.49 18.41
C VAL A 68 -25.76 -9.73 18.59
N LEU A 69 -25.24 -9.41 19.78
CA LEU A 69 -23.85 -9.64 20.16
C LEU A 69 -23.53 -11.14 20.13
N VAL A 70 -22.47 -11.53 19.44
CA VAL A 70 -22.05 -12.94 19.33
C VAL A 70 -21.22 -13.34 20.56
N PRO A 71 -21.69 -14.28 21.39
CA PRO A 71 -21.00 -14.72 22.59
C PRO A 71 -19.90 -15.76 22.25
N GLY A 72 -18.78 -15.72 22.99
CA GLY A 72 -17.71 -16.72 22.87
C GLY A 72 -18.10 -18.11 23.43
N PRO A 73 -17.21 -19.12 23.40
CA PRO A 73 -15.98 -19.25 22.60
C PRO A 73 -16.27 -19.57 21.11
N PRO A 74 -15.25 -19.61 20.23
CA PRO A 74 -15.38 -20.02 18.82
C PRO A 74 -16.07 -21.36 18.62
N GLY A 75 -16.68 -21.53 17.45
CA GLY A 75 -17.33 -22.76 17.02
C GLY A 75 -18.78 -22.55 16.60
N PRO A 76 -19.51 -23.64 16.31
CA PRO A 76 -20.91 -23.57 15.92
C PRO A 76 -21.77 -22.89 17.00
N LYS A 77 -22.60 -21.92 16.59
CA LYS A 77 -23.60 -21.23 17.42
C LYS A 77 -24.98 -21.40 16.80
N THR A 78 -25.94 -21.82 17.59
CA THR A 78 -27.35 -21.80 17.17
C THR A 78 -27.89 -20.39 17.33
N VAL A 79 -28.40 -19.83 16.23
CA VAL A 79 -29.18 -18.58 16.22
C VAL A 79 -30.64 -19.00 16.22
N THR A 80 -31.37 -18.62 17.25
CA THR A 80 -32.79 -18.96 17.43
C THR A 80 -33.62 -17.70 17.34
N VAL A 81 -34.64 -17.72 16.48
CA VAL A 81 -35.66 -16.68 16.38
C VAL A 81 -36.96 -17.24 16.93
N THR A 82 -37.59 -16.53 17.86
CA THR A 82 -38.86 -16.90 18.47
C THR A 82 -39.92 -15.83 18.23
N ALA A 83 -41.03 -16.18 17.59
CA ALA A 83 -42.19 -15.32 17.39
C ALA A 83 -43.29 -15.61 18.42
N HIS A 84 -43.79 -14.55 19.05
CA HIS A 84 -44.86 -14.58 20.06
C HIS A 84 -46.17 -14.02 19.48
N TYR A 85 -47.32 -14.56 19.93
CA TYR A 85 -48.63 -14.26 19.37
C TYR A 85 -49.64 -13.86 20.46
N ASP A 86 -50.54 -12.94 20.11
CA ASP A 86 -51.56 -12.29 20.95
C ASP A 86 -52.56 -13.18 21.71
N SER A 87 -52.77 -14.43 21.27
CA SER A 87 -53.92 -15.25 21.65
C SER A 87 -53.60 -16.36 22.66
N GLY A 88 -52.57 -16.17 23.49
CA GLY A 88 -52.10 -17.20 24.43
C GLY A 88 -51.59 -18.46 23.72
N ARG A 89 -51.28 -18.35 22.42
CA ARG A 89 -50.75 -19.43 21.60
C ARG A 89 -49.28 -19.67 21.96
N PRO A 90 -48.80 -20.93 21.86
CA PRO A 90 -47.40 -21.22 22.08
C PRO A 90 -46.53 -20.47 21.06
N PRO A 91 -45.39 -19.90 21.49
CA PRO A 91 -44.43 -19.27 20.59
C PRO A 91 -43.93 -20.26 19.52
N GLN A 92 -43.54 -19.73 18.36
CA GLN A 92 -42.86 -20.51 17.33
C GLN A 92 -41.40 -20.13 17.28
N ALA A 93 -40.53 -21.13 17.28
CA ALA A 93 -39.10 -20.94 17.16
C ALA A 93 -38.57 -21.57 15.87
N LYS A 94 -37.61 -20.89 15.24
CA LYS A 94 -36.79 -21.41 14.15
C LYS A 94 -35.33 -21.15 14.48
N SER A 95 -34.46 -22.05 14.05
CA SER A 95 -33.04 -21.92 14.32
C SER A 95 -32.21 -22.19 13.07
N VAL A 96 -31.07 -21.51 13.00
CA VAL A 96 -30.00 -21.74 12.04
C VAL A 96 -28.68 -21.87 12.81
N THR A 97 -27.77 -22.72 12.35
CA THR A 97 -26.44 -22.84 12.98
C THR A 97 -25.46 -21.93 12.25
N ALA A 98 -24.93 -20.90 12.88
CA ALA A 98 -23.83 -20.08 12.38
C ALA A 98 -22.48 -20.56 12.95
N MET A 99 -21.36 -20.14 12.37
CA MET A 99 -20.01 -20.43 12.86
C MET A 99 -19.41 -19.18 13.51
N ALA A 100 -19.23 -19.18 14.82
CA ALA A 100 -18.62 -18.07 15.52
C ALA A 100 -17.09 -18.15 15.49
N THR A 101 -16.41 -17.09 15.07
CA THR A 101 -14.94 -16.99 15.07
C THR A 101 -14.47 -15.89 16.02
N THR A 102 -13.30 -16.05 16.63
CA THR A 102 -12.64 -14.96 17.38
C THR A 102 -12.00 -13.99 16.40
N GLY A 103 -12.56 -12.80 16.30
CA GLY A 103 -12.11 -11.76 15.37
C GLY A 103 -12.54 -12.04 13.93
N ALA A 104 -12.78 -10.98 13.18
CA ALA A 104 -12.66 -11.03 11.73
C ALA A 104 -11.29 -11.65 11.38
N LEU A 105 -11.21 -12.40 10.28
CA LEU A 105 -9.92 -12.89 9.73
C LEU A 105 -8.98 -11.72 9.37
N SER A 106 -9.47 -10.48 9.49
CA SER A 106 -8.72 -9.25 9.38
C SER A 106 -7.55 -9.14 10.36
N GLY A 107 -6.42 -8.70 9.83
CA GLY A 107 -5.20 -8.43 10.59
C GLY A 107 -3.95 -8.86 9.85
N CYS A 108 -2.83 -8.89 10.58
CA CYS A 108 -1.55 -9.38 10.07
C CYS A 108 -1.32 -10.83 10.47
N TRP A 109 -0.72 -11.58 9.56
CA TRP A 109 -0.45 -13.00 9.69
C TRP A 109 0.96 -13.29 9.16
N SER A 110 1.79 -13.99 9.93
CA SER A 110 3.09 -14.45 9.46
C SER A 110 2.97 -15.86 8.89
N SER A 111 3.49 -16.08 7.71
CA SER A 111 3.61 -17.43 7.15
C SER A 111 4.85 -18.16 7.67
N ASP A 112 4.82 -19.48 7.57
CA ASP A 112 5.94 -20.37 7.87
C ASP A 112 7.10 -20.29 6.86
N ASP A 113 6.90 -19.65 5.71
CA ASP A 113 7.95 -19.32 4.72
C ASP A 113 8.49 -17.88 4.85
N GLY A 114 8.09 -17.13 5.90
CA GLY A 114 8.69 -15.85 6.26
C GLY A 114 8.04 -14.61 5.62
N MET A 115 6.92 -14.76 4.91
CA MET A 115 6.13 -13.63 4.43
C MET A 115 5.18 -13.08 5.50
N LEU A 116 4.75 -11.83 5.32
CA LEU A 116 3.63 -11.25 6.07
C LEU A 116 2.41 -11.10 5.16
N PHE A 117 1.26 -11.52 5.66
CA PHE A 117 -0.03 -11.40 5.01
C PHE A 117 -0.92 -10.42 5.75
N PHE A 118 -1.44 -9.43 5.04
CA PHE A 118 -2.39 -8.44 5.53
C PHE A 118 -3.76 -8.76 5.00
N LEU A 119 -4.62 -9.26 5.88
CA LEU A 119 -5.94 -9.77 5.51
C LEU A 119 -7.02 -8.80 5.92
N ASN A 120 -8.06 -8.68 5.10
CA ASN A 120 -9.28 -7.99 5.44
C ASN A 120 -10.49 -8.85 5.06
N GLN A 121 -11.25 -9.28 6.06
CA GLN A 121 -12.54 -9.91 5.86
C GLN A 121 -13.63 -8.85 5.74
N SER A 122 -14.28 -8.82 4.58
CA SER A 122 -15.43 -7.97 4.28
C SER A 122 -16.60 -8.86 3.89
N GLY A 123 -17.57 -9.00 4.80
CA GLY A 123 -18.67 -9.96 4.67
C GLY A 123 -18.16 -11.40 4.52
N ASN A 124 -18.52 -12.03 3.39
CA ASN A 124 -18.12 -13.40 3.04
C ASN A 124 -16.90 -13.46 2.12
N THR A 125 -16.14 -12.37 1.98
CA THR A 125 -14.92 -12.33 1.18
C THR A 125 -13.73 -11.99 2.05
N LEU A 126 -12.68 -12.78 1.94
CA LEU A 126 -11.37 -12.52 2.52
C LEU A 126 -10.48 -11.94 1.43
N TRP A 127 -10.02 -10.73 1.64
CA TRP A 127 -9.07 -10.03 0.79
C TRP A 127 -7.70 -10.05 1.44
N GLY A 128 -6.63 -10.05 0.66
CA GLY A 128 -5.34 -9.78 1.25
C GLY A 128 -4.17 -9.65 0.30
N VAL A 129 -3.07 -9.19 0.87
CA VAL A 129 -1.76 -9.10 0.23
C VAL A 129 -0.72 -9.80 1.10
N GLY A 130 0.10 -10.64 0.48
CA GLY A 130 1.31 -11.23 1.04
C GLY A 130 2.55 -10.51 0.54
N LEU A 131 3.47 -10.16 1.44
CA LEU A 131 4.71 -9.44 1.15
C LEU A 131 5.90 -10.16 1.79
N ASP A 132 6.95 -10.39 1.01
CA ASP A 132 8.24 -10.78 1.59
C ASP A 132 8.84 -9.63 2.42
N GLN A 133 9.62 -9.96 3.44
CA GLN A 133 10.29 -8.99 4.31
C GLN A 133 11.73 -8.74 3.85
N GLY A 134 11.88 -8.30 2.59
CA GLY A 134 13.19 -7.94 2.04
C GLY A 134 13.91 -6.89 2.91
N PRO A 135 15.25 -6.89 2.93
CA PRO A 135 16.01 -6.00 3.80
C PRO A 135 15.90 -4.53 3.40
N GLY A 136 15.99 -3.65 4.40
CA GLY A 136 16.06 -2.20 4.24
C GLY A 136 14.70 -1.49 4.25
N LEU A 137 14.74 -0.15 4.27
CA LEU A 137 13.61 0.76 4.47
C LEU A 137 12.40 0.48 3.55
N GLN A 138 12.66 0.17 2.28
CA GLN A 138 11.67 -0.06 1.23
C GLN A 138 11.58 -1.53 0.80
N GLY A 139 12.24 -2.45 1.54
CA GLY A 139 12.49 -3.83 1.12
C GLY A 139 11.24 -4.72 1.04
N GLN A 140 10.17 -4.33 1.73
CA GLN A 140 8.95 -5.12 1.82
C GLN A 140 8.28 -5.30 0.44
N GLY A 141 8.07 -6.55 0.03
CA GLY A 141 7.40 -6.91 -1.23
C GLY A 141 8.27 -6.83 -2.49
N LEU A 142 9.56 -6.47 -2.38
CA LEU A 142 10.42 -6.29 -3.54
C LEU A 142 10.77 -7.61 -4.25
N SER A 143 10.70 -8.76 -3.56
CA SER A 143 10.91 -10.06 -4.20
C SER A 143 9.59 -10.73 -4.53
N VAL A 144 8.65 -10.75 -3.57
CA VAL A 144 7.35 -11.40 -3.69
C VAL A 144 6.27 -10.49 -3.14
N THR A 145 5.35 -10.11 -4.01
CA THR A 145 4.09 -9.48 -3.63
C THR A 145 2.96 -10.26 -4.25
N THR A 146 2.10 -10.82 -3.42
CA THR A 146 0.99 -11.69 -3.84
C THR A 146 -0.32 -11.10 -3.37
N VAL A 147 -1.28 -10.94 -4.28
CA VAL A 147 -2.65 -10.54 -3.95
C VAL A 147 -3.53 -11.78 -3.97
N PHE A 148 -4.49 -11.87 -3.05
CA PHE A 148 -5.47 -12.95 -3.07
C PHE A 148 -6.86 -12.46 -2.66
N THR A 149 -7.85 -13.20 -3.12
CA THR A 149 -9.22 -13.12 -2.62
C THR A 149 -9.78 -14.52 -2.44
N ALA A 150 -10.57 -14.72 -1.40
CA ALA A 150 -11.17 -16.01 -1.09
C ALA A 150 -12.60 -15.84 -0.59
N ALA A 151 -13.46 -16.77 -0.95
CA ALA A 151 -14.82 -16.79 -0.47
C ALA A 151 -14.89 -17.62 0.81
N LEU A 152 -15.52 -17.07 1.85
CA LEU A 152 -15.86 -17.82 3.04
C LEU A 152 -17.08 -18.68 2.70
N HIS A 153 -16.83 -19.91 2.25
CA HIS A 153 -17.87 -20.88 2.02
C HIS A 153 -18.12 -21.69 3.30
N PRO A 154 -19.36 -21.78 3.81
CA PRO A 154 -19.69 -22.93 4.62
C PRO A 154 -19.54 -24.17 3.74
N VAL A 155 -18.68 -25.11 4.15
CA VAL A 155 -18.61 -26.41 3.48
C VAL A 155 -19.95 -27.11 3.71
N ILE A 156 -20.80 -27.11 2.69
CA ILE A 156 -21.93 -28.04 2.62
C ILE A 156 -21.27 -29.40 2.52
N ALA A 157 -21.40 -30.21 3.57
CA ALA A 157 -20.95 -31.59 3.56
C ALA A 157 -21.43 -32.24 2.26
N GLN A 158 -20.50 -32.58 1.36
CA GLN A 158 -20.86 -33.24 0.11
C GLN A 158 -21.58 -34.52 0.48
N SER A 159 -22.87 -34.59 0.14
CA SER A 159 -23.63 -35.82 0.20
C SER A 159 -22.90 -36.83 -0.67
N LYS A 160 -22.51 -37.93 -0.02
CA LYS A 160 -21.78 -39.06 -0.58
C LYS A 160 -22.47 -39.54 -1.88
N VAL A 161 -21.99 -39.09 -3.03
CA VAL A 161 -22.35 -39.72 -4.30
C VAL A 161 -21.61 -41.05 -4.37
N VAL A 162 -22.36 -42.13 -4.21
CA VAL A 162 -21.87 -43.50 -4.30
C VAL A 162 -21.40 -43.75 -5.74
N GLY A 163 -20.09 -43.93 -5.97
CA GLY A 163 -19.60 -44.47 -7.25
C GLY A 163 -18.20 -44.07 -7.74
N ILE A 164 -17.51 -43.10 -7.13
CA ILE A 164 -16.16 -42.68 -7.59
C ILE A 164 -15.14 -42.78 -6.43
N PRO A 165 -14.00 -43.49 -6.59
CA PRO A 165 -12.98 -43.57 -5.57
C PRO A 165 -12.06 -42.36 -5.63
N THR A 166 -12.42 -41.28 -4.92
CA THR A 166 -11.50 -40.21 -4.51
C THR A 166 -11.73 -39.89 -3.05
N THR A 167 -11.02 -40.60 -2.16
CA THR A 167 -11.02 -40.32 -0.72
C THR A 167 -10.10 -39.13 -0.42
N ILE A 168 -10.65 -37.93 -0.45
CA ILE A 168 -10.18 -36.86 0.45
C ILE A 168 -11.11 -36.92 1.66
N HIS A 169 -10.61 -37.48 2.76
CA HIS A 169 -11.27 -37.39 4.06
C HIS A 169 -11.07 -35.98 4.63
N THR A 170 -11.84 -35.00 4.15
CA THR A 170 -12.13 -33.83 4.98
C THR A 170 -13.23 -34.23 5.96
N PRO A 171 -13.02 -34.11 7.28
CA PRO A 171 -14.08 -34.29 8.26
C PRO A 171 -15.30 -33.42 7.89
N PRO A 172 -16.55 -33.92 8.00
CA PRO A 172 -17.73 -33.08 7.86
C PRO A 172 -17.71 -32.00 8.96
N GLY A 173 -17.59 -30.73 8.57
CA GLY A 173 -17.63 -29.59 9.51
C GLY A 173 -16.43 -28.64 9.49
N THR A 174 -15.40 -28.88 8.67
CA THR A 174 -14.29 -27.94 8.48
C THR A 174 -14.70 -26.79 7.56
N LEU A 175 -14.54 -25.54 8.02
CA LEU A 175 -14.71 -24.33 7.20
C LEU A 175 -13.54 -24.21 6.22
N GLY A 176 -13.78 -24.48 4.94
CA GLY A 176 -12.83 -24.21 3.86
C GLY A 176 -13.04 -22.81 3.30
N ILE A 177 -11.96 -22.05 3.15
CA ILE A 177 -11.93 -20.72 2.55
C ILE A 177 -11.20 -20.83 1.21
N PRO A 178 -11.85 -21.30 0.13
CA PRO A 178 -11.25 -21.41 -1.18
C PRO A 178 -11.15 -20.03 -1.84
N GLY A 179 -10.03 -19.81 -2.53
CA GLY A 179 -9.73 -18.56 -3.19
C GLY A 179 -8.73 -18.72 -4.33
N ALA A 180 -8.40 -17.59 -4.92
CA ALA A 180 -7.40 -17.46 -5.95
C ALA A 180 -6.39 -16.38 -5.57
N TRP A 181 -5.17 -16.51 -6.09
CA TRP A 181 -4.08 -15.60 -5.83
C TRP A 181 -3.26 -15.35 -7.10
N THR A 182 -2.60 -14.21 -7.16
CA THR A 182 -1.61 -13.87 -8.18
C THR A 182 -0.50 -13.01 -7.59
N ASP A 183 0.71 -13.24 -8.07
CA ASP A 183 1.79 -12.28 -7.88
C ASP A 183 1.51 -11.02 -8.72
N VAL A 184 1.97 -9.87 -8.22
CA VAL A 184 1.87 -8.56 -8.88
C VAL A 184 3.26 -7.91 -8.96
N PRO A 185 3.51 -7.01 -9.92
CA PRO A 185 4.87 -6.63 -10.32
C PRO A 185 5.66 -5.72 -9.39
N ARG A 186 5.25 -5.61 -8.12
CA ARG A 186 6.15 -5.11 -7.07
C ARG A 186 7.27 -6.12 -6.82
N GLY A 187 6.90 -7.40 -6.74
CA GLY A 187 7.85 -8.52 -6.71
C GLY A 187 8.49 -8.78 -8.07
N THR A 188 9.42 -9.72 -8.14
CA THR A 188 10.05 -10.19 -9.39
C THR A 188 9.36 -11.44 -9.95
N ARG A 189 8.42 -12.00 -9.18
CA ARG A 189 7.70 -13.23 -9.49
C ARG A 189 6.37 -12.92 -10.20
N SER A 190 5.93 -13.84 -11.05
CA SER A 190 4.67 -13.73 -11.81
C SER A 190 3.95 -15.09 -11.85
N LEU A 191 3.62 -15.60 -10.67
CA LEU A 191 2.87 -16.84 -10.52
C LEU A 191 1.41 -16.55 -10.15
N SER A 192 0.54 -17.54 -10.35
CA SER A 192 -0.86 -17.48 -9.94
C SER A 192 -1.41 -18.88 -9.70
N GLY A 193 -2.47 -18.96 -8.91
CA GLY A 193 -3.10 -20.23 -8.61
C GLY A 193 -4.29 -20.10 -7.69
N THR A 194 -4.63 -21.23 -7.09
CA THR A 194 -5.72 -21.38 -6.12
C THR A 194 -5.13 -21.64 -4.74
N LEU A 195 -5.84 -21.19 -3.71
CA LEU A 195 -5.48 -21.37 -2.30
C LEU A 195 -6.73 -21.73 -1.51
N SER A 196 -6.67 -22.74 -0.64
CA SER A 196 -7.74 -23.05 0.31
C SER A 196 -7.21 -23.01 1.72
N LEU A 197 -7.84 -22.18 2.56
CA LEU A 197 -7.45 -21.99 3.96
C LEU A 197 -8.48 -22.62 4.91
N GLU A 198 -8.03 -23.09 6.06
CA GLU A 198 -8.89 -23.50 7.18
C GLU A 198 -8.48 -22.74 8.44
N PRO A 199 -9.41 -22.00 9.06
CA PRO A 199 -9.15 -21.33 10.32
C PRO A 199 -9.08 -22.35 11.46
N GLY A 200 -8.12 -22.15 12.35
CA GLY A 200 -7.92 -22.94 13.54
C GLY A 200 -7.29 -22.14 14.67
N ILE A 201 -6.99 -22.82 15.76
CA ILE A 201 -6.23 -22.31 16.90
C ILE A 201 -5.08 -23.28 17.15
N ASP A 202 -3.86 -22.78 17.36
CA ASP A 202 -2.74 -23.65 17.72
C ASP A 202 -2.71 -24.01 19.22
N SER A 203 -1.72 -24.83 19.61
CA SER A 203 -1.56 -25.27 21.00
C SER A 203 -1.34 -24.13 22.01
N SER A 204 -0.96 -22.94 21.53
CA SER A 204 -0.73 -21.75 22.34
C SER A 204 -1.94 -20.83 22.41
N GLY A 205 -3.06 -21.21 21.78
CA GLY A 205 -4.27 -20.39 21.74
C GLY A 205 -4.24 -19.29 20.68
N VAL A 206 -3.24 -19.28 19.79
CA VAL A 206 -3.10 -18.28 18.73
C VAL A 206 -3.89 -18.71 17.50
N ALA A 207 -4.58 -17.77 16.85
CA ALA A 207 -5.32 -18.03 15.63
C ALA A 207 -4.38 -18.38 14.47
N VAL A 208 -4.78 -19.38 13.68
CA VAL A 208 -4.02 -19.86 12.52
C VAL A 208 -4.93 -20.05 11.31
N LEU A 209 -4.35 -19.95 10.12
CA LEU A 209 -4.96 -20.36 8.86
C LEU A 209 -4.08 -21.46 8.27
N ASN A 210 -4.56 -22.71 8.29
CA ASN A 210 -3.87 -23.83 7.69
C ASN A 210 -4.14 -23.85 6.18
N VAL A 211 -3.10 -24.04 5.37
CA VAL A 211 -3.26 -24.20 3.93
C VAL A 211 -3.58 -25.67 3.64
N ILE A 212 -4.83 -25.95 3.26
CA ILE A 212 -5.27 -27.33 2.97
C ILE A 212 -4.88 -27.74 1.54
N SER A 213 -4.97 -26.81 0.60
CA SER A 213 -4.64 -27.07 -0.80
C SER A 213 -4.15 -25.81 -1.49
N GLN A 214 -3.18 -25.97 -2.38
CA GLN A 214 -2.62 -24.88 -3.16
C GLN A 214 -2.14 -25.34 -4.53
N THR A 215 -2.17 -24.41 -5.49
CA THR A 215 -1.57 -24.57 -6.82
C THR A 215 -0.71 -23.35 -7.15
N GLY A 216 0.01 -23.39 -8.27
CA GLY A 216 0.70 -22.20 -8.78
C GLY A 216 2.02 -21.84 -8.09
N GLY A 217 2.53 -22.66 -7.16
CA GLY A 217 3.80 -22.39 -6.47
C GLY A 217 3.69 -21.52 -5.21
N PHE A 218 2.50 -21.44 -4.60
CA PHE A 218 2.36 -20.96 -3.22
C PHE A 218 3.09 -21.93 -2.29
N THR A 219 3.90 -21.42 -1.36
CA THR A 219 4.85 -22.22 -0.57
C THR A 219 4.45 -22.36 0.89
N ALA A 220 3.83 -21.34 1.48
CA ALA A 220 3.40 -21.39 2.87
C ALA A 220 2.40 -22.53 3.11
N THR A 221 2.55 -23.22 4.24
CA THR A 221 1.60 -24.27 4.66
C THR A 221 0.71 -23.81 5.82
N LYS A 222 1.10 -22.71 6.49
CA LYS A 222 0.39 -22.17 7.65
C LYS A 222 0.63 -20.67 7.77
N LEU A 223 -0.44 -19.92 8.06
CA LEU A 223 -0.37 -18.53 8.50
C LEU A 223 -0.72 -18.46 10.00
N THR A 224 0.08 -17.75 10.77
CA THR A 224 -0.12 -17.56 12.22
C THR A 224 -0.40 -16.10 12.49
N ARG A 225 -1.48 -15.80 13.24
CA ARG A 225 -1.84 -14.42 13.53
C ARG A 225 -0.72 -13.76 14.33
N THR A 226 -0.31 -12.58 13.89
CA THR A 226 0.77 -11.83 14.51
C THR A 226 0.37 -10.36 14.68
N ALA A 227 0.98 -9.71 15.67
CA ALA A 227 0.83 -8.26 15.80
C ALA A 227 1.65 -7.58 14.70
N TYR A 228 1.05 -6.59 14.04
CA TYR A 228 1.76 -5.68 13.18
C TYR A 228 1.51 -4.26 13.66
N ALA A 229 2.60 -3.58 13.99
CA ALA A 229 2.61 -2.16 14.22
C ALA A 229 3.65 -1.60 13.23
N PRO A 230 3.24 -0.75 12.27
CA PRO A 230 4.23 -0.05 11.46
C PRO A 230 5.14 0.75 12.40
N ALA A 231 6.45 0.75 12.12
CA ALA A 231 7.40 1.49 12.91
C ALA A 231 6.98 2.98 12.95
N PRO A 232 6.98 3.63 14.13
CA PRO A 232 6.75 5.06 14.21
C PRO A 232 7.68 5.79 13.23
N GLN A 233 7.10 6.58 12.34
CA GLN A 233 7.87 7.37 11.39
C GLN A 233 8.39 8.61 12.12
N THR A 234 9.71 8.69 12.29
CA THR A 234 10.36 9.93 12.72
C THR A 234 10.05 11.03 11.71
N GLY A 235 9.67 12.22 12.19
CA GLY A 235 9.37 13.35 11.30
C GLY A 235 10.57 13.71 10.43
N ILE A 236 10.32 14.06 9.16
CA ILE A 236 11.38 14.27 8.17
C ILE A 236 12.41 15.32 8.59
N GLN A 237 11.98 16.42 9.22
CA GLN A 237 12.90 17.46 9.70
C GLN A 237 13.84 16.94 10.81
N ALA A 238 13.36 16.01 11.65
CA ALA A 238 14.20 15.39 12.67
C ALA A 238 15.19 14.39 12.05
N LEU A 239 14.81 13.71 10.96
CA LEU A 239 15.75 12.86 10.22
C LEU A 239 16.86 13.67 9.55
N PHE A 240 16.54 14.83 8.99
CA PHE A 240 17.55 15.74 8.43
C PHE A 240 18.58 16.20 9.46
N GLN A 241 18.24 16.26 10.75
CA GLN A 241 19.20 16.62 11.80
C GLN A 241 20.14 15.48 12.17
N LEU A 242 19.81 14.23 11.81
CA LEU A 242 20.60 13.05 12.13
C LEU A 242 21.54 12.67 10.98
N ILE A 243 21.06 12.79 9.74
CA ILE A 243 21.86 12.44 8.57
C ILE A 243 22.94 13.51 8.41
N ASN A 244 24.19 13.11 8.20
CA ASN A 244 25.29 14.05 7.96
C ASN A 244 25.89 13.84 6.56
N LYS A 245 26.46 14.90 6.00
CA LYS A 245 27.35 14.85 4.81
C LYS A 245 28.48 15.86 4.98
N ASN A 246 29.65 15.56 4.41
CA ASN A 246 30.80 16.47 4.35
C ASN A 246 31.31 17.02 5.71
N THR A 247 31.33 16.22 6.78
CA THR A 247 31.78 16.69 8.09
C THR A 247 33.31 16.77 8.15
N SER A 248 33.88 17.93 8.51
CA SER A 248 35.32 18.10 8.79
C SER A 248 35.68 17.87 10.26
N ASP A 249 36.95 17.58 10.53
CA ASP A 249 37.56 17.48 11.86
C ASP A 249 37.56 18.78 12.67
N ASP A 250 37.49 19.93 11.98
CA ASP A 250 37.31 21.23 12.59
C ASP A 250 35.81 21.53 12.73
N GLU A 251 35.19 21.07 13.83
CA GLU A 251 33.80 21.39 14.19
C GLU A 251 33.53 22.91 14.27
N THR A 252 34.58 23.74 14.20
CA THR A 252 34.51 25.21 14.17
C THR A 252 34.17 25.80 12.80
N LEU A 253 34.21 25.02 11.71
CA LEU A 253 33.70 25.40 10.38
C LEU A 253 32.24 24.99 10.14
N ALA A 254 31.44 24.87 11.22
CA ALA A 254 29.98 24.73 11.17
C ALA A 254 29.25 25.89 10.43
N SER A 255 29.98 26.90 9.91
CA SER A 255 29.42 28.01 9.15
C SER A 255 29.51 27.87 7.62
N GLU A 256 30.26 26.91 7.06
CA GLU A 256 30.41 26.78 5.60
C GLU A 256 30.43 25.30 5.15
N GLY A 257 29.25 24.66 5.10
CA GLY A 257 28.97 23.57 4.15
C GLY A 257 29.08 22.11 4.60
N GLY A 258 29.37 21.81 5.87
CA GLY A 258 29.69 20.43 6.32
C GLY A 258 28.75 19.77 7.33
N LEU A 259 27.60 20.36 7.65
CA LEU A 259 26.67 19.81 8.64
C LEU A 259 25.23 19.95 8.12
N LEU A 260 24.52 18.83 8.05
CA LEU A 260 23.05 18.81 8.03
C LEU A 260 22.48 19.15 9.44
N ASN A 261 23.34 19.27 10.45
CA ASN A 261 23.06 19.88 11.75
C ASN A 261 22.85 21.42 11.64
N LEU A 262 21.67 21.81 11.11
CA LEU A 262 21.03 23.15 11.05
C LEU A 262 21.66 24.17 10.06
N PRO A 263 20.99 24.74 9.01
CA PRO A 263 19.60 24.66 8.54
C PRO A 263 19.48 24.58 6.98
N ASN A 264 20.39 23.92 6.27
CA ASN A 264 20.39 24.02 4.81
C ASN A 264 19.17 23.34 4.18
N LEU A 265 18.61 22.27 4.73
CA LEU A 265 17.34 21.72 4.24
C LEU A 265 16.22 21.97 5.24
N THR A 266 15.20 22.70 4.79
CA THR A 266 13.95 22.82 5.53
C THR A 266 12.88 22.01 4.81
N ALA A 267 12.28 21.04 5.50
CA ALA A 267 11.22 20.22 4.93
C ALA A 267 9.86 20.93 4.96
N TYR A 268 9.18 20.95 3.82
CA TYR A 268 7.87 21.60 3.66
C TYR A 268 6.74 20.60 3.46
N LYS A 269 7.03 19.43 2.87
CA LYS A 269 6.05 18.35 2.65
C LYS A 269 6.76 17.01 2.45
N ASP A 270 6.29 15.96 3.13
CA ASP A 270 6.88 14.62 3.05
C ASP A 270 5.80 13.52 3.26
N PRO A 271 5.72 12.51 2.38
CA PRO A 271 6.34 12.47 1.05
C PRO A 271 5.60 13.38 0.04
N VAL A 272 6.27 13.71 -1.06
CA VAL A 272 5.65 14.22 -2.30
C VAL A 272 5.84 13.23 -3.43
N VAL A 273 4.91 13.27 -4.39
CA VAL A 273 5.03 12.61 -5.69
C VAL A 273 4.81 13.65 -6.77
N ALA A 274 5.77 13.77 -7.68
CA ALA A 274 5.77 14.74 -8.76
C ALA A 274 5.96 14.04 -10.11
N PHE A 275 5.12 14.37 -11.08
CA PHE A 275 5.31 13.97 -12.47
C PHE A 275 5.99 15.11 -13.21
N GLY A 276 6.81 14.78 -14.20
CA GLY A 276 7.45 15.79 -15.03
C GLY A 276 8.39 15.17 -16.05
N SER A 277 9.23 16.02 -16.63
CA SER A 277 10.29 15.62 -17.54
C SER A 277 11.63 16.12 -17.03
N LEU A 278 12.69 15.32 -17.19
CA LEU A 278 14.04 15.74 -16.81
C LEU A 278 14.51 16.89 -17.69
N ALA A 279 14.94 17.99 -17.09
CA ALA A 279 15.55 19.08 -17.80
C ALA A 279 17.05 18.77 -17.99
N GLY A 280 17.56 19.03 -19.20
CA GLY A 280 18.98 18.88 -19.48
C GLY A 280 19.76 20.11 -19.01
N THR A 281 20.69 19.93 -18.08
CA THR A 281 21.62 20.98 -17.66
C THR A 281 22.98 20.71 -18.32
N ASN A 282 23.46 21.67 -19.11
CA ASN A 282 24.70 21.53 -19.90
C ASN A 282 24.75 20.27 -20.81
N GLY A 283 23.59 19.83 -21.30
CA GLY A 283 23.48 18.66 -22.19
C GLY A 283 23.38 17.31 -21.49
N ALA A 284 23.37 17.27 -20.15
CA ALA A 284 23.15 16.06 -19.35
C ALA A 284 21.83 16.15 -18.56
N PRO A 285 20.99 15.10 -18.56
CA PRO A 285 19.74 15.08 -17.79
C PRO A 285 19.95 14.89 -16.29
N MET A 286 21.06 14.28 -15.92
CA MET A 286 21.46 13.98 -14.57
C MET A 286 22.98 14.08 -14.50
N VAL A 287 23.48 14.56 -13.38
CA VAL A 287 24.92 14.67 -13.16
C VAL A 287 25.29 14.17 -11.76
N VAL A 288 26.52 13.71 -11.60
CA VAL A 288 27.04 13.23 -10.32
C VAL A 288 28.43 13.77 -10.09
N ASN A 289 28.67 14.30 -8.90
CA ASN A 289 29.98 14.86 -8.54
C ASN A 289 31.02 13.78 -8.20
N ARG A 290 30.62 12.51 -8.15
CA ARG A 290 31.47 11.39 -7.74
C ARG A 290 31.24 10.12 -8.55
N VAL A 291 32.34 9.46 -8.93
CA VAL A 291 32.32 8.20 -9.66
C VAL A 291 31.97 7.02 -8.73
N PRO A 292 30.90 6.23 -9.00
CA PRO A 292 30.55 5.05 -8.18
C PRO A 292 31.61 3.95 -8.16
N ILE A 293 32.44 3.88 -9.20
CA ILE A 293 33.37 2.76 -9.48
C ILE A 293 34.65 2.80 -8.64
N GLN A 294 34.82 3.78 -7.73
CA GLN A 294 36.02 3.93 -6.92
C GLN A 294 35.81 3.57 -5.44
N GLY A 295 35.23 2.40 -5.13
CA GLY A 295 35.26 1.86 -3.77
C GLY A 295 34.84 2.83 -2.67
N VAL A 296 33.99 3.81 -3.00
CA VAL A 296 33.64 4.92 -2.13
C VAL A 296 32.83 4.36 -1.00
N THR A 297 33.46 4.28 0.16
CA THR A 297 32.81 3.85 1.39
C THR A 297 32.01 5.01 1.96
N TYR A 298 31.07 4.70 2.87
CA TYR A 298 30.41 5.73 3.67
C TYR A 298 31.43 6.62 4.40
N ALA A 299 32.57 6.04 4.83
CA ALA A 299 33.67 6.79 5.41
C ALA A 299 34.21 7.84 4.45
N ASP A 300 34.40 7.52 3.17
CA ASP A 300 34.91 8.49 2.19
C ASP A 300 33.88 9.55 1.78
N PHE A 301 32.59 9.31 2.03
CA PHE A 301 31.50 10.28 1.83
C PHE A 301 31.42 11.26 3.00
N ILE A 302 31.58 10.78 4.23
CA ILE A 302 31.55 11.60 5.44
C ILE A 302 32.88 12.32 5.69
N SER A 303 34.00 11.68 5.40
CA SER A 303 35.34 12.23 5.61
C SER A 303 35.81 13.04 4.39
N THR A 304 35.74 14.36 4.49
CA THR A 304 36.31 15.27 3.48
C THR A 304 37.83 15.40 3.64
N GLN A 305 38.55 14.29 3.87
CA GLN A 305 40.02 14.35 3.95
C GLN A 305 40.56 14.92 2.63
N ASN A 306 41.19 16.10 2.70
CA ASN A 306 41.76 16.88 1.60
C ASN A 306 40.84 17.87 0.84
N GLY A 307 39.72 18.32 1.43
CA GLY A 307 39.00 19.50 0.92
C GLY A 307 38.29 19.30 -0.42
N GLY A 308 37.82 18.08 -0.69
CA GLY A 308 36.95 17.83 -1.85
C GLY A 308 35.55 18.38 -1.57
N ASN A 309 35.15 19.46 -2.24
CA ASN A 309 33.82 20.09 -2.18
C ASN A 309 32.73 19.26 -2.91
N PHE A 310 32.85 17.94 -2.98
CA PHE A 310 31.94 17.10 -3.75
C PHE A 310 31.00 16.38 -2.80
N ASP A 311 29.76 16.86 -2.72
CA ASP A 311 28.67 16.20 -2.00
C ASP A 311 28.42 14.76 -2.46
N GLY A 312 28.71 14.41 -3.71
CA GLY A 312 28.54 13.04 -4.23
C GLY A 312 27.08 12.66 -4.50
N ASP A 313 26.17 13.62 -4.39
CA ASP A 313 24.77 13.44 -4.70
C ASP A 313 24.58 13.36 -6.23
N VAL A 314 23.55 12.63 -6.66
CA VAL A 314 23.11 12.67 -8.07
C VAL A 314 22.08 13.77 -8.18
N THR A 315 22.36 14.77 -9.01
CA THR A 315 21.51 15.93 -9.19
C THR A 315 20.87 15.96 -10.57
N ALA A 316 19.66 16.49 -10.62
CA ALA A 316 18.88 16.65 -11.84
C ALA A 316 17.87 17.79 -11.68
N ASP A 317 17.32 18.27 -12.77
CA ASP A 317 16.21 19.23 -12.74
C ASP A 317 14.95 18.56 -13.30
N LEU A 318 13.80 18.80 -12.65
CA LEU A 318 12.50 18.27 -13.07
C LEU A 318 11.60 19.43 -13.49
N THR A 319 11.24 19.47 -14.77
CA THR A 319 10.15 20.33 -15.23
C THR A 319 8.81 19.65 -14.92
N LEU A 320 8.04 20.23 -14.00
CA LEU A 320 6.79 19.64 -13.51
C LEU A 320 5.70 19.55 -14.58
N ASP A 321 5.03 18.41 -14.62
CA ASP A 321 3.74 18.24 -15.28
C ASP A 321 2.61 18.59 -14.31
N ALA A 322 2.24 19.87 -14.29
CA ALA A 322 1.18 20.38 -13.43
C ALA A 322 -0.17 19.68 -13.66
N GLY A 323 -0.40 19.05 -14.83
CA GLY A 323 -1.62 18.33 -15.16
C GLY A 323 -1.75 16.97 -14.45
N TRP A 324 -0.66 16.49 -13.84
CA TRP A 324 -0.57 15.21 -13.14
C TRP A 324 -0.22 15.33 -11.65
N LEU A 325 -0.08 16.55 -11.13
CA LEU A 325 0.06 16.76 -9.69
C LEU A 325 -1.23 16.38 -8.95
N ASP A 326 -1.06 16.03 -7.67
CA ASP A 326 -2.17 15.90 -6.73
C ASP A 326 -3.08 17.15 -6.82
N PRO A 327 -4.39 16.99 -7.05
CA PRO A 327 -5.33 18.12 -7.01
C PRO A 327 -5.26 18.92 -5.71
N ASN A 328 -4.85 18.27 -4.61
CA ASN A 328 -4.63 18.88 -3.30
C ASN A 328 -3.16 19.20 -3.02
N PHE A 329 -2.28 19.15 -4.02
CA PHE A 329 -0.83 19.32 -3.84
C PHE A 329 -0.51 20.63 -3.10
N TRP A 330 -1.17 21.72 -3.46
CA TRP A 330 -0.97 23.06 -2.89
C TRP A 330 -1.88 23.39 -1.70
N THR A 331 -2.72 22.45 -1.24
CA THR A 331 -3.72 22.72 -0.19
C THR A 331 -3.63 21.78 1.00
N GLN A 332 -3.00 20.60 0.86
CA GLN A 332 -2.93 19.59 1.91
C GLN A 332 -1.53 19.00 2.06
N GLY A 333 -1.25 18.40 3.23
CA GLY A 333 -0.01 17.66 3.50
C GLY A 333 1.22 18.51 3.81
N TRP A 334 1.09 19.84 3.86
CA TRP A 334 2.19 20.74 4.20
C TRP A 334 2.47 20.77 5.71
N GLN A 335 3.72 21.02 6.09
CA GLN A 335 4.11 21.16 7.49
C GLN A 335 3.36 22.34 8.15
N PRO A 336 3.04 22.27 9.46
CA PRO A 336 2.36 23.35 10.16
C PRO A 336 3.12 24.69 10.04
N GLY A 337 2.39 25.77 9.74
CA GLY A 337 2.96 27.12 9.63
C GLY A 337 3.60 27.44 8.27
N VAL A 338 3.65 26.48 7.35
CA VAL A 338 4.08 26.71 5.97
C VAL A 338 2.95 27.29 5.13
N ASN A 339 3.27 28.26 4.27
CA ASN A 339 2.38 28.81 3.26
C ASN A 339 2.67 28.17 1.89
N PRO A 340 1.83 27.24 1.39
CA PRO A 340 2.06 26.55 0.11
C PRO A 340 2.21 27.48 -1.10
N GLN A 341 1.57 28.65 -1.03
CA GLN A 341 1.58 29.65 -2.10
C GLN A 341 2.98 30.22 -2.34
N ASP A 342 3.81 30.32 -1.30
CA ASP A 342 5.18 30.82 -1.43
C ASP A 342 6.03 29.82 -2.23
N PHE A 343 5.87 28.53 -1.94
CA PHE A 343 6.52 27.47 -2.69
C PHE A 343 6.01 27.39 -4.14
N GLN A 344 4.70 27.54 -4.34
CA GLN A 344 4.11 27.59 -5.68
C GLN A 344 4.65 28.78 -6.48
N ALA A 345 4.84 29.93 -5.85
CA ALA A 345 5.40 31.11 -6.51
C ALA A 345 6.85 30.88 -6.97
N LYS A 346 7.67 30.20 -6.17
CA LYS A 346 9.03 29.79 -6.54
C LYS A 346 9.04 28.85 -7.75
N VAL A 347 8.21 27.81 -7.72
CA VAL A 347 8.06 26.88 -8.85
C VAL A 347 7.61 27.61 -10.12
N ASN A 348 6.68 28.56 -10.03
CA ASN A 348 6.26 29.34 -11.19
C ASN A 348 7.39 30.24 -11.72
N ALA A 349 8.16 30.86 -10.82
CA ALA A 349 9.30 31.70 -11.18
C ALA A 349 10.45 30.92 -11.82
N SER A 350 10.63 29.65 -11.44
CA SER A 350 11.58 28.72 -12.06
C SER A 350 11.05 28.03 -13.33
N SER A 351 9.95 28.53 -13.92
CA SER A 351 9.31 27.93 -15.10
C SER A 351 8.86 26.48 -14.89
N GLY A 352 8.44 26.14 -13.66
CA GLY A 352 7.97 24.81 -13.29
C GLY A 352 9.09 23.85 -12.85
N ASN A 353 10.33 24.32 -12.67
CA ASN A 353 11.45 23.46 -12.33
C ASN A 353 11.61 23.26 -10.82
N LEU A 354 11.82 22.00 -10.43
CA LEU A 354 12.32 21.57 -9.12
C LEU A 354 13.72 20.98 -9.30
N HIS A 355 14.63 21.29 -8.37
CA HIS A 355 15.88 20.54 -8.29
C HIS A 355 15.62 19.17 -7.65
N LEU A 356 16.33 18.15 -8.09
CA LEU A 356 16.27 16.80 -7.55
C LEU A 356 17.65 16.42 -7.03
N GLU A 357 17.72 15.94 -5.79
CA GLU A 357 18.93 15.37 -5.24
C GLU A 357 18.67 13.96 -4.69
N LEU A 358 19.33 12.98 -5.30
CA LEU A 358 19.46 11.65 -4.70
C LEU A 358 20.69 11.74 -3.81
N ILE A 359 20.50 11.64 -2.49
CA ILE A 359 21.63 11.60 -1.56
C ILE A 359 22.44 10.33 -1.76
N MET A 360 23.76 10.40 -1.58
CA MET A 360 24.60 9.20 -1.69
C MET A 360 24.27 8.15 -0.64
N PHE A 361 24.19 8.57 0.63
CA PHE A 361 23.87 7.74 1.78
C PHE A 361 22.99 8.52 2.76
N GLY A 362 22.06 7.84 3.42
CA GLY A 362 21.10 8.47 4.34
C GLY A 362 21.23 7.95 5.77
N ARG A 363 22.45 7.91 6.33
CA ARG A 363 22.75 7.31 7.64
C ARG A 363 23.06 8.36 8.70
N ASP A 364 22.87 7.99 9.97
CA ASP A 364 23.30 8.77 11.14
C ASP A 364 24.70 8.35 11.55
N ALA A 365 25.69 9.12 11.10
CA ALA A 365 27.08 9.02 11.52
C ALA A 365 27.84 10.27 11.12
N SER A 366 28.88 10.62 11.88
CA SER A 366 29.76 11.77 11.64
C SER A 366 31.22 11.33 11.46
N TYR A 367 32.07 12.22 10.96
CA TYR A 367 33.50 11.94 10.79
C TYR A 367 34.21 11.50 12.07
N SER A 368 33.78 12.06 13.21
CA SER A 368 34.33 11.75 14.54
C SER A 368 33.80 10.45 15.13
N GLU A 369 32.85 9.77 14.47
CA GLU A 369 32.19 8.54 14.93
C GLU A 369 32.28 7.40 13.89
N PRO A 370 33.50 6.93 13.54
CA PRO A 370 33.68 5.87 12.55
C PRO A 370 33.01 4.54 12.93
N GLU A 371 32.75 4.31 14.22
CA GLU A 371 31.96 3.17 14.70
C GLU A 371 30.52 3.16 14.17
N ASN A 372 29.98 4.32 13.81
CA ASN A 372 28.60 4.50 13.36
C ASN A 372 28.44 4.36 11.84
N TYR A 373 29.52 4.17 11.07
CA TYR A 373 29.46 4.08 9.60
C TYR A 373 28.62 2.91 9.06
N ASN A 374 28.38 1.90 9.89
CA ASN A 374 27.54 0.75 9.56
C ASN A 374 26.12 0.85 10.16
N ASN A 375 25.74 2.01 10.69
CA ASN A 375 24.38 2.24 11.16
C ASN A 375 23.37 2.03 10.01
N PRO A 376 22.17 1.52 10.32
CA PRO A 376 21.12 1.39 9.32
C PRO A 376 20.80 2.73 8.66
N ALA A 377 20.42 2.69 7.38
CA ALA A 377 19.92 3.86 6.70
C ALA A 377 18.64 4.39 7.36
N LEU A 378 18.56 5.70 7.49
CA LEU A 378 17.39 6.45 7.94
C LEU A 378 16.54 6.96 6.77
N LEU A 379 17.18 7.29 5.66
CA LEU A 379 16.55 7.65 4.39
C LEU A 379 17.23 6.95 3.22
N PRO A 380 16.51 6.74 2.09
CA PRO A 380 17.10 6.10 0.92
C PRO A 380 18.28 6.90 0.34
N GLY A 381 19.36 6.21 0.00
CA GLY A 381 20.51 6.79 -0.71
C GLY A 381 20.82 6.03 -1.99
N TRP A 382 21.37 6.68 -3.02
CA TRP A 382 21.60 6.04 -4.31
C TRP A 382 22.69 4.95 -4.26
N GLN A 383 23.63 5.05 -3.32
CA GLN A 383 24.71 4.09 -3.09
C GLN A 383 24.40 3.12 -1.92
N GLU A 384 23.28 3.31 -1.23
CA GLU A 384 22.76 2.33 -0.27
C GLU A 384 22.34 1.03 -0.97
N MET A 385 22.15 -0.04 -0.18
CA MET A 385 21.87 -1.38 -0.68
C MET A 385 20.45 -1.87 -0.36
N ASN A 386 19.87 -2.68 -1.23
CA ASN A 386 18.56 -3.29 -1.05
C ASN A 386 17.46 -2.22 -0.86
N GLY A 387 16.51 -2.46 0.05
CA GLY A 387 15.44 -1.50 0.35
C GLY A 387 15.92 -0.17 0.94
N ASP A 388 17.19 -0.06 1.34
CA ASP A 388 17.79 1.22 1.75
C ASP A 388 18.19 2.08 0.55
N SER A 389 18.20 1.52 -0.65
CA SER A 389 18.55 2.26 -1.87
C SER A 389 17.38 3.07 -2.42
N VAL A 390 17.69 4.14 -3.14
CA VAL A 390 16.72 4.79 -4.03
C VAL A 390 16.15 3.75 -4.99
N LEU A 391 14.83 3.74 -5.18
CA LEU A 391 14.21 2.81 -6.14
C LEU A 391 14.12 3.42 -7.54
N ILE A 392 14.58 2.69 -8.54
CA ILE A 392 14.38 3.00 -9.96
C ILE A 392 13.40 1.99 -10.53
N ASN A 393 12.25 2.45 -11.01
CA ASN A 393 11.16 1.57 -11.48
C ASN A 393 10.83 0.44 -10.47
N GLY A 394 10.82 0.77 -9.18
CA GLY A 394 10.55 -0.17 -8.09
C GLY A 394 11.69 -1.16 -7.77
N ARG A 395 12.89 -0.97 -8.30
CA ARG A 395 14.08 -1.79 -8.00
C ARG A 395 15.17 -0.95 -7.32
N PRO A 396 15.86 -1.48 -6.29
CA PRO A 396 16.99 -0.81 -5.68
C PRO A 396 18.06 -0.40 -6.70
N LEU A 397 18.49 0.85 -6.65
CA LEU A 397 19.55 1.36 -7.50
C LEU A 397 20.90 0.72 -7.18
N ASN A 398 21.22 0.52 -5.90
CA ASN A 398 22.45 -0.13 -5.42
C ASN A 398 23.73 0.43 -6.09
N GLY A 399 23.81 1.74 -6.30
CA GLY A 399 24.95 2.37 -6.95
C GLY A 399 25.03 2.21 -8.47
N ALA A 400 24.04 1.61 -9.13
CA ALA A 400 24.08 1.27 -10.55
C ALA A 400 23.88 2.49 -11.47
N LEU A 401 24.89 3.37 -11.53
CA LEU A 401 24.97 4.47 -12.49
C LEU A 401 25.93 4.13 -13.64
N GLN A 402 25.57 4.50 -14.86
CA GLN A 402 26.49 4.53 -16.00
C GLN A 402 26.80 5.97 -16.35
N MET A 403 28.08 6.33 -16.35
CA MET A 403 28.51 7.70 -16.62
C MET A 403 28.99 7.86 -18.06
N GLY A 404 28.80 9.05 -18.60
CA GLY A 404 29.39 9.48 -19.87
C GLY A 404 30.88 9.78 -19.72
N PRO A 405 31.57 10.05 -20.84
CA PRO A 405 32.95 10.53 -20.81
C PRO A 405 33.04 11.81 -20.00
N ASP A 406 34.11 11.94 -19.21
CA ASP A 406 34.47 13.20 -18.56
C ASP A 406 34.50 14.32 -19.63
N PRO A 407 33.71 15.39 -19.48
CA PRO A 407 33.67 16.49 -20.44
C PRO A 407 35.01 17.26 -20.55
N GLY A 408 36.07 16.83 -19.87
CA GLY A 408 37.44 17.31 -20.06
C GLY A 408 37.87 18.34 -19.03
N HIS A 409 37.23 18.34 -17.86
CA HIS A 409 37.52 19.26 -16.78
C HIS A 409 37.57 18.46 -15.47
N PRO A 410 38.67 18.50 -14.70
CA PRO A 410 38.70 17.93 -13.35
C PRO A 410 38.38 18.99 -12.29
N PRO A 411 37.32 18.81 -11.47
CA PRO A 411 36.16 17.98 -11.77
C PRO A 411 34.85 18.81 -11.65
N PRO A 412 34.24 19.28 -12.76
CA PRO A 412 32.80 19.50 -12.84
C PRO A 412 32.08 18.15 -12.93
N PRO A 413 30.77 18.12 -12.68
CA PRO A 413 30.03 16.89 -12.47
C PRO A 413 30.01 15.99 -13.73
N LEU A 414 30.04 14.68 -13.51
CA LEU A 414 29.99 13.69 -14.57
C LEU A 414 28.56 13.46 -15.03
N ALA A 415 28.34 13.43 -16.35
CA ALA A 415 27.02 13.13 -16.91
C ALA A 415 26.61 11.69 -16.59
N VAL A 416 25.42 11.50 -16.03
CA VAL A 416 24.81 10.17 -15.86
C VAL A 416 24.03 9.85 -17.14
N THR A 417 24.45 8.80 -17.83
CA THR A 417 23.88 8.34 -19.12
C THR A 417 22.86 7.21 -18.95
N ALA A 418 22.93 6.48 -17.84
CA ALA A 418 21.93 5.50 -17.45
C ALA A 418 21.87 5.34 -15.92
N ILE A 419 20.69 5.01 -15.39
CA ILE A 419 20.43 4.80 -13.97
C ILE A 419 19.63 3.49 -13.79
N GLY A 420 20.10 2.59 -12.93
CA GLY A 420 19.46 1.29 -12.73
C GLY A 420 19.39 0.43 -14.00
N GLY A 421 20.33 0.62 -14.94
CA GLY A 421 20.32 -0.06 -16.25
C GLY A 421 19.41 0.57 -17.31
N HIS A 422 18.74 1.68 -16.99
CA HIS A 422 17.90 2.43 -17.93
C HIS A 422 18.65 3.62 -18.50
N PRO A 423 18.84 3.71 -19.83
CA PRO A 423 19.32 4.94 -20.47
C PRO A 423 18.42 6.11 -20.08
N ILE A 424 19.02 7.28 -19.86
CA ILE A 424 18.30 8.47 -19.45
C ILE A 424 18.73 9.68 -20.27
N GLY A 425 17.75 10.46 -20.71
CA GLY A 425 17.89 11.60 -21.58
C GLY A 425 17.12 12.82 -21.10
N ALA A 426 17.49 13.97 -21.63
CA ALA A 426 16.71 15.19 -21.41
C ALA A 426 15.32 15.02 -22.05
N ASN A 427 14.30 15.51 -21.37
CA ASN A 427 12.87 15.37 -21.67
C ASN A 427 12.27 13.98 -21.39
N ASP A 428 13.03 13.03 -20.85
CA ASP A 428 12.44 11.76 -20.41
C ASP A 428 11.39 12.03 -19.34
N SER A 429 10.21 11.44 -19.53
CA SER A 429 9.11 11.54 -18.58
C SER A 429 9.41 10.69 -17.35
N VAL A 430 9.28 11.28 -16.18
CA VAL A 430 9.52 10.60 -14.90
C VAL A 430 8.43 10.91 -13.89
N ARG A 431 8.26 10.01 -12.93
CA ARG A 431 7.56 10.26 -11.67
C ARG A 431 8.58 10.15 -10.54
N VAL A 432 8.70 11.20 -9.73
CA VAL A 432 9.69 11.28 -8.65
C VAL A 432 8.96 11.32 -7.31
N THR A 433 9.46 10.54 -6.35
CA THR A 433 8.97 10.52 -4.97
C THR A 433 10.10 10.95 -4.04
N GLY A 434 9.83 11.81 -3.05
CA GLY A 434 10.83 12.27 -2.08
C GLY A 434 10.26 13.24 -1.06
N ALA A 435 11.14 13.93 -0.33
CA ALA A 435 10.77 15.06 0.52
C ALA A 435 10.85 16.38 -0.25
N LEU A 436 9.82 17.22 -0.18
CA LEU A 436 9.84 18.56 -0.75
C LEU A 436 10.43 19.54 0.25
N VAL A 437 11.51 20.20 -0.16
CA VAL A 437 12.32 21.03 0.74
C VAL A 437 12.68 22.36 0.10
N LEU A 438 13.15 23.28 0.92
CA LEU A 438 13.98 24.40 0.47
C LEU A 438 15.43 24.15 0.86
N ASP A 439 16.35 24.30 -0.10
CA ASP A 439 17.78 24.36 0.14
C ASP A 439 18.22 25.80 0.48
N CYS A 440 18.36 26.06 1.77
CA CYS A 440 18.81 27.30 2.37
C CYS A 440 20.34 27.48 2.32
N GLY A 441 21.10 26.49 1.84
CA GLY A 441 22.55 26.56 1.63
C GLY A 441 22.96 27.33 0.37
N HIS A 442 22.05 27.46 -0.60
CA HIS A 442 22.32 28.10 -1.91
C HIS A 442 22.05 29.62 -1.95
N THR A 443 21.71 30.24 -0.81
CA THR A 443 21.49 31.70 -0.76
C THR A 443 22.82 32.44 -0.56
N SER A 444 23.39 32.97 -1.64
CA SER A 444 24.62 33.79 -1.59
C SER A 444 24.41 35.13 -0.89
N ASP A 445 23.17 35.60 -0.84
CA ASP A 445 22.77 36.77 -0.08
C ASP A 445 22.34 36.30 1.31
N VAL A 446 23.05 36.76 2.33
CA VAL A 446 22.60 36.71 3.72
C VAL A 446 21.24 37.41 3.80
N GLY A 447 20.17 36.65 3.58
CA GLY A 447 18.86 36.97 4.07
C GLY A 447 19.01 37.39 5.53
N THR A 448 18.14 38.30 5.99
CA THR A 448 18.13 38.64 7.42
C THR A 448 18.14 37.34 8.24
N PHE A 449 18.73 37.35 9.44
CA PHE A 449 18.81 36.18 10.33
C PHE A 449 17.47 35.42 10.51
N PHE A 450 16.35 36.04 10.11
CA PHE A 450 14.98 35.54 10.17
C PHE A 450 14.40 34.94 8.85
N ASP A 451 15.05 35.04 7.68
CA ASP A 451 14.59 34.42 6.41
C ASP A 451 15.76 33.85 5.60
N ARG A 452 16.51 32.92 6.21
CA ARG A 452 17.67 32.28 5.57
C ARG A 452 17.29 31.45 4.34
N CYS A 453 16.13 30.82 4.34
CA CYS A 453 15.67 30.00 3.21
C CYS A 453 15.02 30.82 2.10
N GLN A 454 14.90 32.15 2.27
CA GLN A 454 14.20 33.03 1.34
C GLN A 454 12.82 32.48 0.98
N ALA A 455 12.09 31.93 1.97
CA ALA A 455 10.93 31.09 1.73
C ALA A 455 9.82 31.85 1.00
N SER A 456 9.66 33.13 1.34
CA SER A 456 8.67 34.03 0.74
C SER A 456 9.12 34.68 -0.58
N ASN A 457 10.37 34.50 -0.99
CA ASN A 457 10.92 35.15 -2.17
C ASN A 457 10.94 34.22 -3.38
N ALA A 458 9.98 34.42 -4.28
CA ALA A 458 9.83 33.65 -5.52
C ALA A 458 11.06 33.74 -6.45
N GLY A 459 11.88 34.79 -6.34
CA GLY A 459 13.06 34.97 -7.20
C GLY A 459 14.23 34.04 -6.87
N TYR A 460 14.20 33.35 -5.73
CA TYR A 460 15.22 32.39 -5.32
C TYR A 460 14.79 30.98 -5.70
N ALA A 461 15.54 30.37 -6.63
CA ALA A 461 15.36 28.99 -7.07
C ALA A 461 16.11 28.04 -6.13
N ASN A 462 15.45 27.67 -5.03
CA ASN A 462 16.01 26.75 -4.02
C ASN A 462 15.00 25.68 -3.58
N GLN A 463 13.99 25.45 -4.39
CA GLN A 463 12.98 24.42 -4.20
C GLN A 463 13.45 23.08 -4.75
N GLU A 464 13.40 22.05 -3.92
CA GLU A 464 13.96 20.75 -4.28
C GLU A 464 13.07 19.58 -3.84
N ILE A 465 13.26 18.44 -4.49
CA ILE A 465 12.95 17.14 -3.91
C ILE A 465 14.27 16.53 -3.41
N HIS A 466 14.47 16.57 -2.09
CA HIS A 466 15.70 16.11 -1.45
C HIS A 466 15.38 15.54 -0.04
N PRO A 467 15.69 14.26 0.22
CA PRO A 467 16.22 13.31 -0.74
C PRO A 467 15.10 12.77 -1.62
N VAL A 468 15.47 12.37 -2.83
CA VAL A 468 14.64 11.51 -3.67
C VAL A 468 14.63 10.09 -3.10
N TYR A 469 13.44 9.52 -2.91
CA TYR A 469 13.24 8.14 -2.46
C TYR A 469 13.12 7.15 -3.62
N ALA A 470 12.51 7.59 -4.72
CA ALA A 470 12.28 6.76 -5.90
C ALA A 470 12.10 7.60 -7.18
N ILE A 471 12.51 7.05 -8.32
CA ILE A 471 12.24 7.56 -9.66
C ILE A 471 11.63 6.43 -10.49
N ASP A 472 10.44 6.67 -11.01
CA ASP A 472 9.85 5.84 -12.05
C ASP A 472 10.06 6.52 -13.40
N ILE A 473 10.86 5.91 -14.25
CA ILE A 473 11.04 6.35 -15.64
C ILE A 473 9.83 5.86 -16.42
N ILE A 474 9.09 6.80 -17.01
CA ILE A 474 7.83 6.51 -17.67
C ILE A 474 8.11 6.05 -19.10
N ILE A 475 8.35 4.74 -19.24
CA ILE A 475 8.72 4.06 -20.48
C ILE A 475 7.65 3.05 -20.93
N ALA A 476 6.47 3.05 -20.31
CA ALA A 476 5.38 2.17 -20.70
C ALA A 476 5.04 2.36 -22.19
N THR A 477 4.73 1.24 -22.83
CA THR A 477 4.36 1.18 -24.24
C THR A 477 2.92 0.69 -24.37
N SER A 478 2.29 0.93 -25.51
CA SER A 478 0.99 0.32 -25.80
C SER A 478 1.17 -1.20 -25.88
N GLN A 479 0.55 -1.92 -24.95
CA GLN A 479 0.65 -3.37 -24.85
C GLN A 479 -0.70 -4.05 -25.13
N GLU A 480 -0.67 -5.36 -25.39
CA GLU A 480 -1.89 -6.16 -25.51
C GLU A 480 -2.60 -6.37 -24.17
N ASN A 481 -1.95 -6.10 -23.02
CA ASN A 481 -2.56 -6.25 -21.70
C ASN A 481 -2.19 -5.12 -20.73
N LEU A 482 -2.86 -5.10 -19.58
CA LEU A 482 -2.76 -4.07 -18.54
C LEU A 482 -1.66 -4.32 -17.52
N THR A 483 -0.99 -5.47 -17.57
CA THR A 483 0.05 -5.86 -16.62
C THR A 483 1.18 -4.82 -16.63
N GLY A 484 1.59 -4.38 -15.45
CA GLY A 484 2.58 -3.30 -15.31
C GLY A 484 2.42 -2.52 -14.02
N VAL A 485 3.17 -1.43 -13.91
CA VAL A 485 3.09 -0.51 -12.79
C VAL A 485 2.40 0.77 -13.24
N TRP A 486 1.42 1.19 -12.44
CA TRP A 486 0.58 2.34 -12.71
C TRP A 486 0.70 3.35 -11.57
N GLY A 487 0.70 4.63 -11.90
CA GLY A 487 0.67 5.72 -10.94
C GLY A 487 -0.59 6.55 -11.12
N ASP A 488 -1.23 6.94 -10.03
CA ASP A 488 -2.33 7.90 -10.12
C ASP A 488 -1.90 9.35 -9.88
N ASN A 489 -2.80 10.28 -10.20
CA ASN A 489 -2.60 11.69 -9.95
C ASN A 489 -2.73 12.08 -8.47
N PHE A 490 -2.82 11.15 -7.52
CA PHE A 490 -2.74 11.41 -6.07
C PHE A 490 -1.47 10.80 -5.46
N GLY A 491 -0.53 10.36 -6.31
CA GLY A 491 0.77 9.82 -5.91
C GLY A 491 0.74 8.34 -5.49
N MET A 492 -0.38 7.63 -5.63
CA MET A 492 -0.46 6.21 -5.29
C MET A 492 0.11 5.35 -6.43
N THR A 493 0.65 4.18 -6.07
CA THR A 493 1.20 3.21 -7.02
C THR A 493 0.38 1.93 -7.02
N TYR A 494 0.07 1.41 -8.20
CA TYR A 494 -0.72 0.21 -8.41
C TYR A 494 0.08 -0.79 -9.23
N TYR A 495 0.28 -1.98 -8.67
CA TYR A 495 0.95 -3.10 -9.32
C TYR A 495 -0.12 -4.01 -9.91
N VAL A 496 -0.29 -3.95 -11.23
CA VAL A 496 -1.40 -4.60 -11.93
C VAL A 496 -0.92 -5.89 -12.58
N SER A 497 -1.69 -6.97 -12.39
CA SER A 497 -1.53 -8.26 -13.07
C SER A 497 -2.81 -8.60 -13.82
N GLN A 498 -2.69 -8.85 -15.12
CA GLN A 498 -3.77 -9.35 -15.97
C GLN A 498 -3.54 -10.82 -16.34
N LEU A 499 -4.51 -11.68 -16.03
CA LEU A 499 -4.52 -13.12 -16.30
C LEU A 499 -5.76 -13.48 -17.14
N GLY A 500 -5.60 -13.50 -18.47
CA GLY A 500 -6.73 -13.53 -19.38
C GLY A 500 -7.58 -12.28 -19.20
N ASP A 501 -8.86 -12.45 -18.88
CA ASP A 501 -9.76 -11.33 -18.58
C ASP A 501 -9.72 -10.92 -17.11
N ASN A 502 -9.08 -11.68 -16.22
CA ASN A 502 -9.02 -11.33 -14.81
C ASN A 502 -7.97 -10.25 -14.55
N ILE A 503 -8.32 -9.27 -13.73
CA ILE A 503 -7.45 -8.17 -13.30
C ILE A 503 -7.31 -8.21 -11.79
N TRP A 504 -6.06 -8.07 -11.35
CA TRP A 504 -5.70 -7.98 -9.95
C TRP A 504 -4.74 -6.82 -9.75
N TRP A 505 -4.83 -6.16 -8.62
CA TRP A 505 -3.75 -5.26 -8.23
C TRP A 505 -3.54 -5.16 -6.74
N PHE A 506 -2.33 -4.74 -6.39
CA PHE A 506 -2.00 -4.15 -5.10
C PHE A 506 -1.73 -2.67 -5.31
N GLY A 507 -2.45 -1.81 -4.59
CA GLY A 507 -2.22 -0.38 -4.51
C GLY A 507 -1.54 -0.01 -3.19
N MET A 508 -0.53 0.87 -3.23
CA MET A 508 0.12 1.38 -2.03
C MET A 508 0.57 2.84 -2.15
N GLY A 509 0.66 3.50 -1.00
CA GLY A 509 1.20 4.85 -0.90
C GLY A 509 2.70 4.91 -1.17
N PRO A 510 3.24 6.11 -1.46
CA PRO A 510 4.68 6.31 -1.54
C PRO A 510 5.37 5.97 -0.21
N PHE A 511 6.69 5.76 -0.26
CA PHE A 511 7.50 5.57 0.95
C PHE A 511 7.21 6.69 1.98
N ARG A 512 7.11 6.32 3.26
CA ARG A 512 6.72 7.19 4.39
C ARG A 512 5.26 7.65 4.39
N ASN A 513 4.44 7.20 3.44
CA ASN A 513 2.98 7.32 3.51
C ASN A 513 2.33 5.96 3.86
N GLY A 514 2.08 5.75 5.15
CA GLY A 514 1.41 4.54 5.67
C GLY A 514 -0.12 4.56 5.60
N ASN A 515 -0.73 5.50 4.87
CA ASN A 515 -2.18 5.71 4.91
C ASN A 515 -2.94 5.05 3.75
N PHE A 516 -2.26 4.41 2.80
CA PHE A 516 -2.89 3.77 1.65
C PHE A 516 -2.30 2.40 1.35
N ALA A 517 -3.15 1.37 1.43
CA ALA A 517 -2.85 0.01 0.99
C ALA A 517 -4.16 -0.69 0.63
N GLN A 518 -4.26 -1.18 -0.60
CA GLN A 518 -5.50 -1.70 -1.16
C GLN A 518 -5.24 -2.88 -2.08
N VAL A 519 -6.16 -3.83 -2.12
CA VAL A 519 -6.17 -4.90 -3.13
C VAL A 519 -7.43 -4.83 -3.98
N PHE A 520 -7.35 -5.33 -5.20
CA PHE A 520 -8.50 -5.42 -6.12
C PHE A 520 -8.50 -6.75 -6.84
N ALA A 521 -9.71 -7.22 -7.15
CA ALA A 521 -9.96 -8.29 -8.08
C ALA A 521 -11.17 -7.93 -8.95
N GLY A 522 -11.06 -8.19 -10.25
CA GLY A 522 -12.09 -7.88 -11.22
C GLY A 522 -11.82 -8.52 -12.57
N VAL A 523 -12.56 -8.05 -13.57
CA VAL A 523 -12.46 -8.51 -14.96
C VAL A 523 -12.35 -7.32 -15.90
N THR A 524 -11.69 -7.52 -17.04
CA THR A 524 -11.63 -6.57 -18.14
C THR A 524 -12.46 -7.07 -19.32
N THR A 525 -13.36 -6.23 -19.83
CA THR A 525 -14.18 -6.51 -21.03
C THR A 525 -14.45 -5.21 -21.77
N ASP A 526 -14.37 -5.24 -23.11
CA ASP A 526 -14.75 -4.14 -24.00
C ASP A 526 -14.18 -2.75 -23.62
N GLY A 527 -12.89 -2.70 -23.26
CA GLY A 527 -12.24 -1.45 -22.89
C GLY A 527 -12.67 -0.91 -21.52
N THR A 528 -13.23 -1.75 -20.66
CA THR A 528 -13.56 -1.42 -19.26
C THR A 528 -13.02 -2.46 -18.30
N ILE A 529 -12.78 -2.05 -17.06
CA ILE A 529 -12.46 -2.93 -15.93
C ILE A 529 -13.60 -2.80 -14.92
N GLU A 530 -14.15 -3.93 -14.48
CA GLU A 530 -15.18 -4.00 -13.45
C GLU A 530 -14.75 -4.96 -12.34
N GLY A 531 -14.92 -4.55 -11.09
CA GLY A 531 -14.60 -5.41 -9.95
C GLY A 531 -14.83 -4.71 -8.62
N SER A 532 -14.13 -5.17 -7.59
CA SER A 532 -14.18 -4.58 -6.26
C SER A 532 -12.79 -4.48 -5.67
N TRP A 533 -12.58 -3.45 -4.87
CA TRP A 533 -11.36 -3.29 -4.08
C TRP A 533 -11.68 -3.28 -2.59
N GLN A 534 -10.65 -3.55 -1.79
CA GLN A 534 -10.69 -3.53 -0.35
C GLN A 534 -9.38 -3.00 0.21
N ASP A 535 -9.44 -2.06 1.16
CA ASP A 535 -8.27 -1.66 1.95
C ASP A 535 -7.78 -2.83 2.80
N VAL A 536 -6.47 -2.95 3.00
CA VAL A 536 -5.86 -4.00 3.84
C VAL A 536 -5.17 -3.38 5.05
N PRO A 537 -5.07 -4.09 6.19
CA PRO A 537 -4.53 -3.55 7.44
C PRO A 537 -2.99 -3.41 7.44
N LEU A 538 -2.41 -3.14 6.27
CA LEU A 538 -1.09 -2.54 6.11
C LEU A 538 -1.16 -1.01 6.29
N ALA A 539 -2.34 -0.41 6.03
CA ALA A 539 -2.62 1.01 6.20
C ALA A 539 -3.85 1.24 7.09
N ALA A 540 -4.10 2.50 7.47
CA ALA A 540 -5.16 2.87 8.41
C ALA A 540 -6.61 2.75 7.88
N GLY A 541 -6.81 2.50 6.58
CA GLY A 541 -8.13 2.39 5.94
C GLY A 541 -8.77 1.00 6.10
N VAL A 542 -10.11 0.95 6.16
CA VAL A 542 -10.92 -0.29 6.15
C VAL A 542 -12.12 -0.19 5.20
N SER A 543 -11.98 0.57 4.11
CA SER A 543 -13.04 0.78 3.12
C SER A 543 -12.96 -0.21 1.96
N GLY A 544 -14.05 -0.36 1.23
CA GLY A 544 -14.13 -1.20 0.04
C GLY A 544 -15.44 -0.96 -0.70
N GLU A 545 -15.39 -0.94 -2.03
CA GLU A 545 -16.56 -0.73 -2.88
C GLU A 545 -16.34 -1.29 -4.29
N PRO A 546 -17.42 -1.50 -5.06
CA PRO A 546 -17.33 -1.74 -6.49
C PRO A 546 -16.62 -0.59 -7.20
N LEU A 547 -15.82 -0.93 -8.21
CA LEU A 547 -15.09 0.01 -9.04
C LEU A 547 -15.25 -0.34 -10.50
N ARG A 548 -15.48 0.71 -11.30
CA ARG A 548 -15.53 0.62 -12.74
C ARG A 548 -14.59 1.63 -13.36
N LEU A 549 -13.71 1.18 -14.25
CA LEU A 549 -12.74 2.00 -14.96
C LEU A 549 -12.94 1.87 -16.47
N SER A 550 -12.78 2.96 -17.21
CA SER A 550 -12.54 2.94 -18.65
C SER A 550 -11.05 2.78 -18.91
N VAL A 551 -10.72 1.94 -19.89
CA VAL A 551 -9.38 1.72 -20.41
C VAL A 551 -9.26 2.46 -21.74
N ASP A 552 -8.26 3.33 -21.87
CA ASP A 552 -8.00 3.97 -23.16
C ASP A 552 -7.52 2.93 -24.21
N SER A 553 -7.62 3.26 -25.49
CA SER A 553 -7.22 2.34 -26.57
C SER A 553 -5.76 1.92 -26.52
N GLY A 554 -4.89 2.77 -25.94
CA GLY A 554 -3.48 2.49 -25.75
C GLY A 554 -3.16 1.62 -24.55
N LYS A 555 -4.12 1.39 -23.63
CA LYS A 555 -3.90 0.76 -22.31
C LYS A 555 -2.83 1.47 -21.50
N MET A 556 -2.80 2.80 -21.59
CA MET A 556 -1.87 3.71 -20.94
C MET A 556 -2.55 4.61 -19.92
N LEU A 557 -3.89 4.73 -19.98
CA LEU A 557 -4.69 5.56 -19.09
C LEU A 557 -5.92 4.78 -18.60
N LEU A 558 -6.11 4.73 -17.28
CA LEU A 558 -7.38 4.32 -16.67
C LEU A 558 -8.08 5.54 -16.10
N THR A 559 -9.38 5.63 -16.35
CA THR A 559 -10.24 6.70 -15.83
C THR A 559 -11.47 6.07 -15.16
N PRO A 560 -11.87 6.54 -13.97
CA PRO A 560 -12.96 5.94 -13.24
C PRO A 560 -14.28 6.36 -13.89
N ILE A 561 -15.12 5.36 -14.13
CA ILE A 561 -16.51 5.54 -14.57
C ILE A 561 -17.41 5.67 -13.34
N SER A 562 -17.15 4.85 -12.32
CA SER A 562 -17.89 4.88 -11.05
C SER A 562 -17.05 4.38 -9.88
N SER A 563 -16.94 5.22 -8.85
CA SER A 563 -16.50 4.92 -7.49
C SER A 563 -16.68 6.19 -6.67
N ALA A 564 -17.17 6.10 -5.44
CA ALA A 564 -17.39 7.28 -4.60
C ALA A 564 -16.05 7.84 -4.09
N SER A 565 -15.09 6.99 -3.74
CA SER A 565 -13.81 7.43 -3.16
C SER A 565 -12.68 7.58 -4.19
N LEU A 566 -12.77 6.91 -5.34
CA LEU A 566 -11.75 6.94 -6.39
C LEU A 566 -12.18 7.70 -7.64
N GLY A 567 -13.40 8.29 -7.66
CA GLY A 567 -14.01 8.90 -8.86
C GLY A 567 -13.26 10.08 -9.50
N ASN A 568 -12.28 10.68 -8.82
CA ASN A 568 -11.47 11.79 -9.36
C ASN A 568 -10.02 11.38 -9.67
N ARG A 569 -9.67 10.11 -9.47
CA ARG A 569 -8.32 9.60 -9.74
C ARG A 569 -8.19 9.31 -11.23
N ARG A 570 -7.01 9.49 -11.80
CA ARG A 570 -6.64 9.00 -13.14
C ARG A 570 -5.35 8.25 -13.00
N TRP A 571 -5.24 7.10 -13.65
CA TRP A 571 -4.05 6.25 -13.58
C TRP A 571 -3.32 6.28 -14.89
N ARG A 572 -2.01 6.55 -14.86
CA ARG A 572 -1.11 6.43 -16.00
C ARG A 572 -0.24 5.20 -15.82
N LYS A 573 -0.07 4.42 -16.89
CA LYS A 573 0.91 3.34 -16.92
C LYS A 573 2.31 3.95 -16.91
N LEU A 574 3.12 3.58 -15.94
CA LEU A 574 4.47 4.11 -15.76
C LEU A 574 5.45 3.27 -16.59
N TYR A 575 5.46 1.97 -16.35
CA TYR A 575 6.31 1.03 -17.07
C TYR A 575 5.66 -0.36 -17.08
N ASP A 576 5.96 -1.11 -18.14
CA ASP A 576 5.67 -2.53 -18.19
C ASP A 576 6.57 -3.26 -17.19
N THR A 577 6.12 -4.41 -16.68
CA THR A 577 6.88 -5.17 -15.68
C THR A 577 8.30 -5.40 -16.20
N PRO A 578 9.35 -5.01 -15.46
CA PRO A 578 10.70 -5.09 -15.97
C PRO A 578 10.95 -6.53 -16.43
N VAL A 579 11.25 -6.70 -17.72
CA VAL A 579 11.89 -7.93 -18.18
C VAL A 579 13.15 -8.05 -17.32
N PRO A 580 13.36 -9.14 -16.57
CA PRO A 580 14.55 -9.27 -15.75
C PRO A 580 15.77 -9.13 -16.67
N SER A 581 16.44 -7.98 -16.62
CA SER A 581 17.80 -7.90 -17.13
C SER A 581 18.65 -8.70 -16.16
N VAL A 582 18.98 -9.92 -16.58
CA VAL A 582 19.97 -10.77 -15.92
C VAL A 582 21.24 -9.92 -15.68
N PRO A 583 21.83 -9.95 -14.47
CA PRO A 583 22.94 -9.09 -14.12
C PRO A 583 24.19 -9.42 -14.95
N ARG A 584 25.04 -8.41 -15.15
CA ARG A 584 26.47 -8.61 -15.29
C ARG A 584 27.20 -7.77 -14.28
#